data_AF-T1ADF1-F1
#
_entry.id   AF-T1ADF1-F1
#
_cell.length_a   1.000
_cell.length_b   1.000
_cell.length_c   1.000
_cell.angle_alpha   90.00
_cell.angle_beta   90.00
_cell.angle_gamma   90.00
#
_symmetry.space_group_name_H-M   'P 1'
#
loop_
_entity.id
_entity.type
_entity.pdbx_description
1 polymer ?
#
loop_
_entity_poly.entity_id
_entity_poly.type
_entity_poly.pdbx_seq_one_letter_code
_entity_poly.pdbx_strand_id
1 'polypeptide(L)'
;MVLREKYGASTDRAMMLKFHTQTSGYTLTWQQPLNNIVRTTIEAMAGVLGGTQSLHTNSYDEAWALPSENAVKVALRTQQIIAEESGISDTVDPLGGSYYMEWLTDEMERQAYLYFDRIEKAGGILNAIKTGYVQKE
;
A
#
# COMPACT_ATOMS: atom_id res chain seq x y z
N MET A 1 10.24 2.99 17.63
CA MET A 1 8.83 2.60 17.33
C MET A 1 7.83 3.52 18.04
N VAL A 2 7.11 4.37 17.28
CA VAL A 2 6.21 5.43 17.79
C VAL A 2 5.27 4.99 18.90
N LEU A 3 4.55 3.88 18.73
CA LEU A 3 3.55 3.43 19.69
C LEU A 3 4.15 3.09 21.06
N ARG A 4 5.35 2.50 21.08
CA ARG A 4 6.08 2.19 22.32
C ARG A 4 6.72 3.44 22.91
N GLU A 5 7.50 4.16 22.12
CA GLU A 5 8.36 5.26 22.60
C GLU A 5 7.59 6.54 22.91
N LYS A 6 6.63 6.92 22.06
CA LYS A 6 5.85 8.15 22.23
C LYS A 6 4.59 7.92 23.05
N TYR A 7 3.94 6.77 22.88
CA TYR A 7 2.62 6.49 23.47
C TYR A 7 2.62 5.43 24.57
N GLY A 8 3.77 4.81 24.90
CA GLY A 8 3.88 3.89 26.02
C GLY A 8 3.17 2.55 25.84
N ALA A 9 2.90 2.12 24.60
CA ALA A 9 2.26 0.84 24.32
C ALA A 9 3.10 -0.34 24.86
N SER A 10 2.45 -1.23 25.63
CA SER A 10 3.12 -2.30 26.38
C SER A 10 2.83 -3.72 25.89
N THR A 11 1.92 -3.89 24.93
CA THR A 11 1.55 -5.21 24.38
C THR A 11 1.85 -5.27 22.88
N ASP A 12 2.30 -6.44 22.40
CA ASP A 12 2.61 -6.66 20.98
C ASP A 12 1.42 -6.33 20.07
N ARG A 13 0.22 -6.71 20.50
CA ARG A 13 -1.02 -6.40 19.77
C ARG A 13 -1.25 -4.90 19.60
N ALA A 14 -0.88 -4.08 20.58
CA ALA A 14 -1.00 -2.63 20.48
C ALA A 14 0.05 -2.03 19.52
N MET A 15 1.12 -2.75 19.19
CA MET A 15 2.17 -2.31 18.27
C MET A 15 1.98 -2.85 16.84
N MET A 16 1.07 -3.80 16.62
CA MET A 16 0.79 -4.37 15.30
C MET A 16 0.03 -3.39 14.41
N LEU A 17 0.63 -3.00 13.28
CA LEU A 17 -0.06 -2.32 12.21
C LEU A 17 -0.76 -3.34 11.32
N LYS A 18 -2.08 -3.27 11.25
CA LYS A 18 -2.87 -3.99 10.24
C LYS A 18 -3.35 -3.01 9.20
N PHE A 19 -3.20 -3.35 7.93
CA PHE A 19 -3.58 -2.45 6.84
C PHE A 19 -4.31 -3.18 5.71
N HIS A 20 -5.13 -2.40 5.01
CA HIS A 20 -5.74 -2.76 3.75
C HIS A 20 -4.97 -2.08 2.62
N THR A 21 -4.77 -2.80 1.52
CA THR A 21 -4.17 -2.25 0.31
C THR A 21 -5.18 -2.28 -0.81
N GLN A 22 -5.24 -1.21 -1.58
CA GLN A 22 -5.93 -1.18 -2.87
C GLN A 22 -4.93 -0.82 -3.95
N THR A 23 -4.96 -1.52 -5.07
CA THR A 23 -4.19 -1.14 -6.28
C THR A 23 -4.60 0.26 -6.74
N SER A 24 -3.73 0.99 -7.43
CA SER A 24 -4.00 2.40 -7.69
C SER A 24 -5.05 2.58 -8.78
N GLY A 25 -6.12 3.33 -8.48
CA GLY A 25 -7.10 3.71 -9.52
C GLY A 25 -6.52 4.73 -10.51
N TYR A 26 -5.54 5.51 -10.05
CA TYR A 26 -4.91 6.57 -10.85
C TYR A 26 -3.97 6.03 -11.95
N THR A 27 -3.38 4.84 -11.74
CA THR A 27 -2.46 4.24 -12.72
C THR A 27 -3.18 3.57 -13.90
N LEU A 28 -4.50 3.40 -13.79
CA LEU A 28 -5.32 2.77 -14.82
C LEU A 28 -5.53 3.72 -16.00
N THR A 29 -5.45 3.18 -17.22
CA THR A 29 -5.67 3.96 -18.44
C THR A 29 -6.97 3.54 -19.10
N TRP A 30 -7.74 4.53 -19.58
CA TRP A 30 -8.88 4.29 -20.45
C TRP A 30 -8.41 3.68 -21.78
N GLN A 31 -7.31 4.20 -22.33
CA GLN A 31 -6.70 3.68 -23.55
C GLN A 31 -6.05 2.33 -23.27
N GLN A 32 -6.33 1.35 -24.13
CA GLN A 32 -5.81 -0.02 -24.03
C GLN A 32 -6.05 -0.62 -22.63
N PRO A 33 -7.31 -0.75 -22.20
CA PRO A 33 -7.65 -1.07 -20.81
C PRO A 33 -7.14 -2.45 -20.38
N LEU A 34 -6.91 -3.39 -21.30
CA LEU A 34 -6.32 -4.69 -20.98
C LEU A 34 -4.90 -4.59 -20.39
N ASN A 35 -4.15 -3.51 -20.68
CA ASN A 35 -2.85 -3.27 -20.05
C ASN A 35 -2.97 -3.04 -18.54
N ASN A 36 -4.15 -2.61 -18.07
CA ASN A 36 -4.42 -2.45 -16.65
C ASN A 36 -4.37 -3.78 -15.89
N ILE A 37 -4.64 -4.91 -16.54
CA ILE A 37 -4.49 -6.24 -15.92
C ILE A 37 -3.03 -6.43 -15.44
N VAL A 38 -2.06 -6.05 -16.29
CA VAL A 38 -0.63 -6.16 -15.97
C VAL A 38 -0.25 -5.18 -14.86
N ARG A 39 -0.73 -3.93 -14.92
CA ARG A 39 -0.48 -2.91 -13.89
C ARG A 39 -1.00 -3.37 -12.53
N THR A 40 -2.27 -3.75 -12.46
CA THR A 40 -2.92 -4.28 -11.25
C THR A 40 -2.20 -5.51 -10.73
N THR A 41 -1.68 -6.40 -11.59
CA THR A 41 -0.93 -7.58 -11.16
C THR A 41 0.36 -7.21 -10.42
N ILE A 42 1.15 -6.27 -10.97
CA ILE A 42 2.38 -5.79 -10.34
C ILE A 42 2.07 -5.11 -9.00
N GLU A 43 1.05 -4.25 -8.96
CA GLU A 43 0.64 -3.55 -7.75
C GLU A 43 0.09 -4.52 -6.68
N ALA A 44 -0.66 -5.55 -7.09
CA ALA A 44 -1.16 -6.59 -6.22
C ALA A 44 -0.01 -7.40 -5.59
N MET A 45 0.98 -7.78 -6.40
CA MET A 45 2.19 -8.46 -5.91
C MET A 45 2.96 -7.58 -4.92
N ALA A 46 3.08 -6.27 -5.17
CA ALA A 46 3.70 -5.35 -4.23
C ALA A 46 2.94 -5.31 -2.88
N GLY A 47 1.59 -5.32 -2.91
CA GLY A 47 0.78 -5.41 -1.70
C GLY A 47 0.97 -6.71 -0.92
N VAL A 48 1.07 -7.85 -1.63
CA VAL A 48 1.32 -9.17 -1.00
C VAL A 48 2.72 -9.23 -0.40
N LEU A 49 3.75 -8.83 -1.14
CA LEU A 49 5.14 -8.78 -0.68
C LEU A 49 5.31 -7.81 0.50
N GLY A 50 4.55 -6.71 0.53
CA GLY A 50 4.50 -5.77 1.65
C GLY A 50 3.74 -6.27 2.88
N GLY A 51 3.17 -7.48 2.84
CA GLY A 51 2.51 -8.10 4.00
C GLY A 51 1.14 -7.52 4.33
N THR A 52 0.35 -7.13 3.32
CA THR A 52 -1.03 -6.64 3.55
C THR A 52 -1.96 -7.69 4.16
N GLN A 53 -2.93 -7.27 4.96
CA GLN A 53 -3.92 -8.19 5.57
C GLN A 53 -5.17 -8.36 4.71
N SER A 54 -5.43 -7.41 3.81
CA SER A 54 -6.55 -7.49 2.87
C SER A 54 -6.24 -6.66 1.64
N LEU A 55 -6.60 -7.17 0.47
CA LEU A 55 -6.23 -6.58 -0.82
C LEU A 55 -7.47 -6.37 -1.70
N HIS A 56 -7.59 -5.16 -2.25
CA HIS A 56 -8.49 -4.84 -3.35
C HIS A 56 -7.68 -4.67 -4.64
N THR A 57 -8.01 -5.48 -5.65
CA THR A 57 -7.49 -5.37 -7.00
C THR A 57 -8.51 -4.70 -7.90
N ASN A 58 -8.12 -3.60 -8.53
CA ASN A 58 -8.99 -2.84 -9.41
C ASN A 58 -9.25 -3.60 -10.72
N SER A 59 -10.40 -3.31 -11.31
CA SER A 59 -10.80 -3.93 -12.57
C SER A 59 -10.17 -3.23 -13.77
N TYR A 60 -9.93 -3.95 -14.85
CA TYR A 60 -9.21 -3.40 -16.00
C TYR A 60 -9.98 -2.28 -16.73
N ASP A 61 -11.30 -2.22 -16.57
CA ASP A 61 -12.23 -1.27 -17.19
C ASP A 61 -12.63 -0.09 -16.28
N GLU A 62 -12.08 -0.01 -15.06
CA GLU A 62 -12.49 0.94 -14.02
C GLU A 62 -12.15 2.41 -14.34
N ALA A 63 -11.20 2.63 -15.26
CA ALA A 63 -10.90 3.97 -15.77
C ALA A 63 -12.04 4.58 -16.61
N TRP A 64 -13.05 3.79 -17.00
CA TRP A 64 -14.19 4.23 -17.80
C TRP A 64 -15.49 4.33 -17.03
N ALA A 65 -15.81 3.26 -16.31
CA ALA A 65 -17.12 3.02 -15.74
C ALA A 65 -17.00 2.05 -14.57
N LEU A 66 -18.13 1.83 -13.89
CA LEU A 66 -18.22 0.75 -12.91
C LEU A 66 -17.87 -0.60 -13.57
N PRO A 67 -17.17 -1.46 -12.85
CA PRO A 67 -16.56 -2.63 -13.45
C PRO A 67 -17.59 -3.66 -13.89
N SER A 68 -17.36 -4.24 -15.06
CA SER A 68 -18.18 -5.35 -15.57
C SER A 68 -17.92 -6.64 -14.78
N GLU A 69 -18.87 -7.59 -14.78
CA GLU A 69 -18.69 -8.89 -14.11
C GLU A 69 -17.42 -9.63 -14.57
N ASN A 70 -17.08 -9.53 -15.86
CA ASN A 70 -15.87 -10.13 -16.40
C ASN A 70 -14.61 -9.44 -15.88
N ALA A 71 -14.61 -8.11 -15.78
CA ALA A 71 -13.46 -7.38 -15.27
C ALA A 71 -13.24 -7.61 -13.77
N VAL A 72 -14.30 -7.62 -12.97
CA VAL A 72 -14.24 -7.99 -11.54
C VAL A 72 -13.72 -9.42 -11.38
N LYS A 73 -14.17 -10.36 -12.22
CA LYS A 73 -13.69 -11.75 -12.19
C LYS A 73 -12.20 -11.85 -12.49
N VAL A 74 -11.70 -11.11 -13.48
CA VAL A 74 -10.26 -11.05 -13.78
C VAL A 74 -9.49 -10.50 -12.57
N ALA A 75 -9.95 -9.41 -11.96
CA ALA A 75 -9.31 -8.83 -10.79
C ALA A 75 -9.23 -9.83 -9.62
N LEU A 76 -10.33 -10.54 -9.32
CA LEU A 76 -10.33 -11.60 -8.31
C LEU A 76 -9.37 -12.74 -8.67
N ARG A 77 -9.33 -13.16 -9.93
CA ARG A 77 -8.40 -14.22 -10.40
C ARG A 77 -6.94 -13.80 -10.28
N THR A 78 -6.62 -12.52 -10.49
CA THR A 78 -5.26 -11.99 -10.23
C THR A 78 -4.81 -12.28 -8.81
N GLN A 79 -5.65 -12.03 -7.79
CA GLN A 79 -5.30 -12.34 -6.41
C GLN A 79 -5.12 -13.84 -6.18
N GLN A 80 -6.01 -14.66 -6.74
CA GLN A 80 -5.97 -16.12 -6.57
C GLN A 80 -4.73 -16.75 -7.20
N ILE A 81 -4.33 -16.28 -8.39
CA ILE A 81 -3.09 -16.74 -9.05
C ILE A 81 -1.87 -16.35 -8.21
N ILE A 82 -1.82 -15.12 -7.68
CA ILE A 82 -0.72 -14.72 -6.80
C ILE A 82 -0.69 -15.60 -5.55
N ALA A 83 -1.84 -15.84 -4.92
CA ALA A 83 -1.92 -16.59 -3.67
C ALA A 83 -1.62 -18.09 -3.82
N GLU A 84 -2.07 -18.72 -4.90
CA GLU A 84 -2.08 -20.19 -5.02
C GLU A 84 -1.10 -20.74 -6.06
N GLU A 85 -0.67 -19.92 -7.03
CA GLU A 85 0.14 -20.39 -8.17
C GLU A 85 1.55 -19.78 -8.23
N SER A 86 1.78 -18.59 -7.63
CA SER A 86 3.05 -17.87 -7.77
C SER A 86 4.16 -18.35 -6.82
N GLY A 87 3.81 -19.01 -5.72
CA GLY A 87 4.73 -19.39 -4.63
C GLY A 87 5.21 -18.23 -3.74
N ILE A 88 4.80 -16.99 -4.01
CA ILE A 88 5.22 -15.81 -3.22
C ILE A 88 4.68 -15.86 -1.78
N SER A 89 3.52 -16.48 -1.58
CA SER A 89 2.87 -16.66 -0.28
C SER A 89 3.53 -17.75 0.60
N ASP A 90 4.45 -18.54 0.06
CA ASP A 90 5.04 -19.68 0.77
C ASP A 90 6.12 -19.29 1.79
N THR A 91 6.66 -18.07 1.68
CA THR A 91 7.71 -17.55 2.56
C THR A 91 7.30 -16.21 3.15
N VAL A 92 7.45 -16.05 4.46
CA VAL A 92 7.21 -14.77 5.15
C VAL A 92 8.36 -13.82 4.84
N ASP A 93 8.01 -12.61 4.38
CA ASP A 93 8.96 -11.55 4.02
C ASP A 93 10.10 -12.02 3.10
N PRO A 94 9.78 -12.49 1.88
CA PRO A 94 10.78 -13.04 0.96
C PRO A 94 11.76 -11.98 0.42
N LEU A 95 11.49 -10.68 0.66
CA LEU A 95 12.37 -9.58 0.28
C LEU A 95 13.35 -9.21 1.40
N GLY A 96 13.16 -9.73 2.62
CA GLY A 96 14.06 -9.52 3.76
C GLY A 96 15.50 -9.91 3.42
N GLY A 97 16.44 -9.04 3.77
CA GLY A 97 17.86 -9.18 3.45
C GLY A 97 18.28 -8.68 2.06
N SER A 98 17.34 -8.26 1.20
CA SER A 98 17.68 -7.57 -0.04
C SER A 98 18.30 -6.20 0.27
N TYR A 99 19.58 -6.02 -0.08
CA TYR A 99 20.31 -4.77 0.19
C TYR A 99 19.55 -3.50 -0.23
N TYR A 100 18.89 -3.54 -1.39
CA TYR A 100 18.14 -2.39 -1.89
C TYR A 100 16.83 -2.17 -1.13
N MET A 101 16.09 -3.24 -0.81
CA MET A 101 14.82 -3.12 -0.10
C MET A 101 15.03 -2.67 1.34
N GLU A 102 16.06 -3.19 2.02
CA GLU A 102 16.43 -2.76 3.38
C GLU A 102 16.82 -1.27 3.40
N TRP A 103 17.71 -0.85 2.49
CA TRP A 103 18.08 0.56 2.36
C TRP A 103 16.87 1.47 2.06
N LEU A 104 15.98 1.05 1.16
CA LEU A 104 14.80 1.83 0.79
C LEU A 104 13.80 1.92 1.95
N THR A 105 13.69 0.84 2.75
CA THR A 105 12.86 0.79 3.95
C THR A 105 13.36 1.78 5.01
N ASP A 106 14.68 1.76 5.30
CA ASP A 106 15.32 2.69 6.23
C ASP A 106 15.17 4.15 5.79
N GLU A 107 15.37 4.43 4.49
CA GLU A 107 15.25 5.78 3.96
C GLU A 107 13.79 6.27 4.02
N MET A 108 12.81 5.42 3.70
CA MET A 108 11.39 5.76 3.81
C MET A 108 10.99 6.04 5.27
N GLU A 109 11.45 5.21 6.22
CA GLU A 109 11.23 5.41 7.65
C GLU A 109 11.78 6.77 8.09
N ARG A 110 13.04 7.06 7.75
CA ARG A 110 13.71 8.31 8.09
C ARG A 110 12.95 9.53 7.56
N GLN A 111 12.52 9.49 6.30
CA GLN A 111 11.77 10.59 5.69
C GLN A 111 10.38 10.77 6.33
N ALA A 112 9.69 9.67 6.68
CA ALA A 112 8.42 9.72 7.37
C ALA A 112 8.54 10.42 8.74
N TYR A 113 9.54 10.07 9.55
CA TYR A 113 9.77 10.74 10.83
C TYR A 113 10.11 12.22 10.68
N LEU A 114 10.93 12.59 9.69
CA LEU A 114 11.21 14.00 9.40
C LEU A 114 9.94 14.76 9.03
N TYR A 115 9.01 14.12 8.33
CA TYR A 115 7.73 14.72 7.97
C TYR A 115 6.80 14.85 9.18
N PHE A 116 6.75 13.85 10.07
CA PHE A 116 6.03 13.93 11.33
C PHE A 116 6.52 15.11 12.18
N ASP A 117 7.83 15.32 12.27
CA ASP A 117 8.40 16.47 12.98
C ASP A 117 7.99 17.82 12.37
N ARG A 118 7.88 17.90 11.03
CA ARG A 118 7.38 19.12 10.35
C ARG A 118 5.92 19.39 10.72
N ILE A 119 5.08 18.36 10.73
CA ILE A 119 3.67 18.48 11.13
C ILE A 119 3.56 18.91 12.59
N GLU A 120 4.33 18.32 13.49
CA GLU A 120 4.33 18.69 14.91
C GLU A 120 4.75 20.16 15.11
N LYS A 121 5.81 20.61 14.44
CA LYS A 121 6.25 22.03 14.44
C LYS A 121 5.22 22.99 13.85
N ALA A 122 4.42 22.52 12.90
CA ALA A 122 3.29 23.27 12.34
C ALA A 122 2.07 23.32 13.28
N GLY A 123 2.17 22.85 14.53
CA GLY A 123 1.07 22.84 15.50
C GLY A 123 0.20 21.58 15.42
N GLY A 124 0.75 20.49 14.89
CA GLY A 124 0.08 19.19 14.76
C GLY A 124 -0.84 19.07 13.55
N ILE A 125 -1.30 17.84 13.29
CA ILE A 125 -2.06 17.49 12.08
C ILE A 125 -3.35 18.29 11.91
N LEU A 126 -4.05 18.60 13.02
CA LEU A 126 -5.28 19.38 12.97
C LEU A 126 -5.03 20.81 12.48
N ASN A 127 -3.93 21.44 12.88
CA ASN A 127 -3.58 22.77 12.39
C ASN A 127 -3.07 22.71 10.95
N ALA A 128 -2.29 21.69 10.60
CA ALA A 128 -1.83 21.47 9.23
C ALA A 128 -3.01 21.33 8.24
N ILE A 129 -4.07 20.61 8.62
CA ILE A 129 -5.28 20.48 7.79
C ILE A 129 -6.03 21.83 7.68
N LYS A 130 -6.21 22.56 8.79
CA LYS A 130 -6.94 23.85 8.81
C LYS A 130 -6.27 24.94 7.98
N THR A 131 -4.93 24.96 7.98
CA THR A 131 -4.13 25.95 7.24
C THR A 131 -3.92 25.59 5.77
N GLY A 132 -4.43 24.42 5.35
CA GLY A 132 -4.27 23.92 3.99
C GLY A 132 -2.86 23.41 3.69
N TYR A 133 -2.02 23.18 4.71
CA TYR A 133 -0.64 22.71 4.54
C TYR A 133 -0.60 21.35 3.81
N VAL A 134 -1.42 20.40 4.26
CA VAL A 134 -1.45 19.03 3.70
C VAL A 134 -1.94 19.00 2.26
N GLN A 135 -2.91 19.85 1.91
CA GLN A 135 -3.54 19.88 0.58
C GLN A 135 -2.71 20.61 -0.48
N LYS A 136 -1.70 21.37 -0.05
CA LYS A 136 -0.83 22.15 -0.95
C LYS A 136 0.44 21.41 -1.35
N GLU A 137 0.80 20.36 -0.61
CA GLU A 137 1.82 19.41 -1.07
C GLU A 137 1.27 18.50 -2.16
#